data_AF-A0AA44II02-F1
#
_entry.id   AF-A0AA44II02-F1
#
_cell.length_a   1.000
_cell.length_b   1.000
_cell.length_c   1.000
_cell.angle_alpha   90.00
_cell.angle_beta   90.00
_cell.angle_gamma   90.00
#
_symmetry.space_group_name_H-M   'P 1'
#
loop_
_entity.id
_entity.type
_entity.pdbx_description
1 polymer ?
#
loop_
_entity_poly.entity_id
_entity_poly.type
_entity_poly.pdbx_seq_one_letter_code
_entity_poly.pdbx_strand_id
1 'polypeptide(L)'
;MQNAKKLIELNNSYRELLSEENKLFYDDILVYIRAKSFLKDETQIEESLLEILTDIIEAQNQEIKAEDYFGRNPREISDDILKNTNKSSFKERFTLFLSSMGI
;
A
#
# COMPACT_ATOMS: atom_id res chain seq x y z
N MET A 1 4.64 6.37 17.37
CA MET A 1 5.35 5.11 17.70
C MET A 1 4.40 3.94 18.00
N GLN A 2 3.45 4.02 18.96
CA GLN A 2 2.54 2.87 19.20
C GLN A 2 1.63 2.52 18.00
N ASN A 3 1.24 3.50 17.19
CA ASN A 3 0.39 3.27 16.01
C ASN A 3 1.15 2.58 14.87
N ALA A 4 2.34 3.08 14.51
CA ALA A 4 3.20 2.46 13.49
C ALA A 4 3.49 0.98 13.78
N LYS A 5 3.82 0.63 15.03
CA LYS A 5 4.07 -0.77 15.40
C LYS A 5 2.84 -1.67 15.16
N LYS A 6 1.64 -1.20 15.52
CA LYS A 6 0.39 -1.95 15.28
C LYS A 6 0.11 -2.12 13.79
N LEU A 7 0.38 -1.09 12.99
CA LEU A 7 0.24 -1.14 11.53
C LEU A 7 1.22 -2.15 10.93
N ILE A 8 2.47 -2.18 11.39
CA ILE A 8 3.48 -3.16 10.96
C ILE A 8 3.03 -4.58 11.29
N GLU A 9 2.54 -4.82 12.51
CA GLU A 9 2.03 -6.13 12.93
C GLU A 9 0.85 -6.58 12.06
N LEU A 10 -0.11 -5.68 11.83
CA LEU A 10 -1.26 -5.94 10.97
C LEU A 10 -0.83 -6.22 9.52
N ASN A 11 0.11 -5.44 9.00
CA ASN A 11 0.68 -5.62 7.67
C ASN A 11 1.30 -7.02 7.53
N ASN A 12 2.12 -7.44 8.50
CA ASN A 12 2.72 -8.77 8.51
C ASN A 12 1.65 -9.87 8.53
N SER A 13 0.59 -9.72 9.33
CA SER A 13 -0.51 -10.69 9.37
C SER A 13 -1.28 -10.78 8.05
N TYR A 14 -1.60 -9.65 7.42
CA TYR A 14 -2.37 -9.63 6.17
C TYR A 14 -1.55 -10.10 4.98
N ARG A 15 -0.24 -9.88 5.00
CA ARG A 15 0.66 -10.36 3.95
C ARG A 15 0.67 -11.89 3.82
N GLU A 16 0.37 -12.62 4.90
CA GLU A 16 0.23 -14.07 4.86
C GLU A 16 -1.06 -14.56 4.15
N LEU A 17 -1.98 -13.65 3.82
CA LEU A 17 -3.20 -13.95 3.04
C LEU A 17 -2.96 -13.87 1.52
N LEU A 18 -1.81 -13.34 1.10
CA LEU A 18 -1.47 -13.21 -0.31
C LEU A 18 -1.09 -14.55 -0.92
N SER A 19 -1.49 -14.75 -2.17
CA SER A 19 -0.89 -15.74 -3.06
C SER A 19 0.59 -15.43 -3.27
N GLU A 20 1.39 -16.43 -3.67
CA GLU A 20 2.82 -16.25 -3.86
C GLU A 20 3.16 -15.11 -4.85
N GLU A 21 2.42 -15.03 -5.96
CA GLU A 21 2.61 -13.99 -6.98
C GLU A 21 2.32 -12.59 -6.44
N ASN A 22 1.18 -12.40 -5.77
CA ASN A 22 0.83 -11.11 -5.17
C ASN A 22 1.74 -10.75 -4.00
N LYS A 23 2.25 -11.74 -3.26
CA LYS A 23 3.22 -11.54 -2.16
C LYS A 23 4.53 -10.99 -2.70
N LEU A 24 5.05 -11.54 -3.81
CA LEU A 24 6.26 -11.02 -4.46
C LEU A 24 6.07 -9.57 -4.92
N PHE A 25 4.95 -9.27 -5.57
CA PHE A 25 4.62 -7.92 -6.02
C PHE A 25 4.58 -6.93 -4.83
N TYR A 26 3.92 -7.30 -3.75
CA TYR A 26 3.81 -6.47 -2.55
C TYR A 26 5.14 -6.32 -1.80
N ASP A 27 5.94 -7.39 -1.70
CA ASP A 27 7.24 -7.35 -1.01
C ASP A 27 8.22 -6.40 -1.70
N ASP A 28 8.18 -6.29 -3.04
CA ASP A 28 8.95 -5.30 -3.78
C ASP A 28 8.58 -3.86 -3.40
N ILE A 29 7.28 -3.58 -3.20
CA ILE A 29 6.79 -2.27 -2.72
C ILE A 29 7.30 -2.02 -1.30
N LEU A 30 7.13 -3.00 -0.42
CA LEU A 30 7.46 -2.91 0.99
C LEU A 30 8.94 -2.60 1.22
N VAL A 31 9.83 -3.35 0.55
CA VAL A 31 11.28 -3.17 0.67
C VAL A 31 11.69 -1.80 0.12
N TYR A 32 11.17 -1.42 -1.06
CA TYR A 32 11.53 -0.15 -1.69
C TYR A 32 11.14 1.05 -0.82
N ILE A 33 9.92 1.05 -0.29
CA ILE A 33 9.42 2.16 0.54
C ILE A 33 10.22 2.25 1.83
N ARG A 34 10.38 1.13 2.58
CA ARG A 34 11.10 1.14 3.85
C ARG A 34 12.57 1.51 3.70
N ALA A 35 13.19 1.20 2.56
CA ALA A 35 14.55 1.62 2.24
C ALA A 35 14.67 3.12 1.85
N LYS A 36 13.57 3.83 1.59
CA LYS A 36 13.59 5.23 1.13
C LYS A 36 12.80 6.19 2.02
N SER A 37 12.13 5.70 3.06
CA SER A 37 11.25 6.48 3.93
C SER A 37 11.91 7.00 5.20
N PHE A 38 13.24 6.95 5.35
CA PHE A 38 13.96 7.30 6.59
C PHE A 38 13.63 8.68 7.19
N LEU A 39 13.26 9.66 6.37
CA LEU A 39 12.90 11.02 6.79
C LEU A 39 11.38 11.29 6.81
N LYS A 40 10.56 10.26 6.56
CA LYS A 40 9.10 10.37 6.45
C LYS A 40 8.42 9.93 7.74
N ASP A 41 7.13 10.27 7.85
CA ASP A 41 6.28 9.80 8.95
C ASP A 41 6.01 8.30 8.78
N GLU A 42 6.57 7.51 9.68
CA GLU A 42 6.44 6.06 9.71
C GLU A 42 4.98 5.61 9.80
N THR A 43 4.12 6.32 10.54
CA THR A 43 2.70 5.94 10.68
C THR A 43 1.98 6.11 9.36
N GLN A 44 2.17 7.25 8.68
CA GLN A 44 1.55 7.48 7.37
C GLN A 44 2.07 6.50 6.30
N ILE A 45 3.36 6.13 6.36
CA ILE A 45 3.93 5.12 5.46
C ILE A 45 3.27 3.77 5.67
N GLU A 46 3.14 3.32 6.92
CA GLU A 46 2.55 2.01 7.22
C GLU A 46 1.03 1.99 6.98
N GLU A 47 0.34 3.14 7.09
CA GLU A 47 -1.07 3.30 6.65
C GLU A 47 -1.19 3.08 5.13
N SER A 48 -0.38 3.77 4.31
CA SER A 48 -0.39 3.60 2.85
C SER A 48 0.01 2.20 2.40
N LEU A 49 0.98 1.57 3.08
CA LEU A 49 1.37 0.18 2.81
C LEU A 49 0.24 -0.79 3.10
N LEU A 50 -0.50 -0.58 4.19
CA LEU A 50 -1.64 -1.41 4.54
C LEU A 50 -2.80 -1.26 3.54
N GLU A 51 -3.05 -0.05 3.05
CA GLU A 51 -4.07 0.22 2.02
C GLU A 51 -3.78 -0.56 0.73
N ILE A 52 -2.55 -0.47 0.21
CA ILE A 52 -2.16 -1.24 -0.97
C ILE A 52 -2.28 -2.75 -0.71
N LEU A 53 -1.88 -3.21 0.47
CA LEU A 53 -2.00 -4.62 0.82
C LEU A 53 -3.46 -5.08 0.81
N THR A 54 -4.38 -4.28 1.34
CA THR A 54 -5.82 -4.60 1.32
C THR A 54 -6.40 -4.56 -0.09
N ASP A 55 -6.00 -3.61 -0.94
CA ASP A 55 -6.41 -3.55 -2.34
C ASP A 55 -5.97 -4.82 -3.10
N ILE A 56 -4.74 -5.29 -2.85
CA ILE A 56 -4.24 -6.55 -3.44
C ILE A 56 -5.09 -7.74 -2.97
N ILE A 57 -5.42 -7.81 -1.68
CA ILE A 57 -6.25 -8.90 -1.14
C ILE A 57 -7.65 -8.87 -1.77
N GLU A 58 -8.24 -7.69 -1.93
CA GLU A 58 -9.55 -7.54 -2.58
C GLU A 58 -9.52 -7.96 -4.05
N ALA A 59 -8.52 -7.50 -4.81
CA ALA A 59 -8.30 -7.92 -6.19
C ALA A 59 -8.11 -9.44 -6.29
N GLN A 60 -7.30 -10.03 -5.40
CA GLN A 60 -7.07 -11.47 -5.35
C GLN A 60 -8.36 -12.26 -5.08
N ASN A 61 -9.22 -11.78 -4.19
CA ASN A 61 -10.51 -12.41 -3.90
C ASN A 61 -11.47 -12.35 -5.11
N GLN A 62 -11.21 -11.46 -6.06
CA GLN A 62 -11.89 -11.39 -7.36
C GLN A 62 -11.12 -12.14 -8.47
N GLU A 63 -10.11 -12.94 -8.11
CA GLU A 63 -9.23 -13.66 -9.04
C GLU A 63 -8.41 -12.73 -9.96
N ILE A 64 -8.21 -11.48 -9.56
CA ILE A 64 -7.40 -10.48 -10.26
C ILE A 64 -6.02 -10.40 -9.60
N LYS A 65 -4.95 -10.46 -10.40
CA LYS A 65 -3.58 -10.31 -9.92
C LYS A 65 -3.28 -8.85 -9.60
N ALA A 66 -2.38 -8.59 -8.66
CA ALA A 66 -1.96 -7.24 -8.31
C ALA A 66 -1.44 -6.45 -9.52
N GLU A 67 -0.61 -7.09 -10.36
CA GLU A 67 -0.06 -6.46 -11.57
C GLU A 67 -1.16 -6.02 -12.54
N ASP A 68 -2.20 -6.86 -12.73
CA ASP A 68 -3.35 -6.56 -13.59
C ASP A 68 -4.25 -5.47 -12.97
N TYR A 69 -4.48 -5.53 -11.66
CA TYR A 69 -5.32 -4.58 -10.93
C TYR A 69 -4.73 -3.16 -10.96
N PHE A 70 -3.44 -3.03 -10.65
CA PHE A 70 -2.78 -1.72 -10.62
C PHE A 70 -2.32 -1.26 -12.01
N GLY A 71 -2.13 -2.19 -12.95
CA GLY A 71 -1.63 -1.91 -14.30
C GLY A 71 -0.26 -1.24 -14.32
N ARG A 72 0.50 -1.34 -13.23
CA ARG A 72 1.75 -0.62 -12.96
C ARG A 72 2.69 -1.49 -12.16
N ASN A 73 3.99 -1.26 -12.34
CA ASN A 73 5.00 -2.01 -11.60
C ASN A 73 5.12 -1.53 -10.14
N PRO A 74 5.66 -2.38 -9.23
CA PRO A 74 5.86 -2.04 -7.81
C PRO A 74 6.61 -0.73 -7.57
N ARG A 75 7.58 -0.39 -8.43
CA ARG A 75 8.40 0.82 -8.27
C ARG A 75 7.59 2.09 -8.49
N GLU A 76 6.75 2.13 -9.52
CA GLU A 76 5.88 3.29 -9.78
C GLU A 76 4.90 3.55 -8.64
N ILE A 77 4.29 2.49 -8.12
CA ILE A 77 3.40 2.56 -6.96
C ILE A 77 4.17 3.08 -5.73
N SER A 78 5.37 2.55 -5.52
CA SER A 78 6.22 2.95 -4.39
C SER A 78 6.65 4.41 -4.47
N ASP A 79 7.04 4.88 -5.66
CA ASP A 79 7.42 6.27 -5.88
C ASP A 79 6.24 7.22 -5.62
N ASP A 80 5.02 6.83 -6.01
CA ASP A 80 3.82 7.61 -5.74
C ASP A 80 3.50 7.68 -4.24
N ILE A 81 3.60 6.56 -3.51
CA ILE A 81 3.41 6.56 -2.05
C ILE A 81 4.45 7.49 -1.41
N LEU A 82 5.73 7.33 -1.73
CA LEU A 82 6.78 8.19 -1.20
C LEU A 82 6.56 9.67 -1.52
N LYS A 83 6.06 10.02 -2.71
CA LYS A 83 5.71 11.42 -3.06
C LYS A 83 4.55 11.92 -2.21
N ASN A 84 3.48 11.14 -2.09
CA ASN A 84 2.21 11.56 -1.48
C ASN A 84 2.21 11.54 0.05
N THR A 85 3.06 10.73 0.68
CA THR A 85 3.27 10.74 2.14
C THR A 85 3.98 12.01 2.63
N ASN A 86 4.48 12.86 1.72
CA ASN A 86 5.04 14.16 2.10
C ASN A 86 3.95 15.24 2.08
N LYS A 87 3.39 15.53 3.26
CA LYS A 87 2.38 16.57 3.54
C LYS A 87 1.05 16.40 2.78
N SER A 88 0.03 15.97 3.52
CA SER A 88 -1.39 16.32 3.26
C SER A 88 -2.10 15.71 2.04
N SER A 89 -1.40 15.21 1.02
CA SER A 89 -2.04 14.96 -0.30
C SER A 89 -2.75 13.61 -0.46
N PHE A 90 -2.32 12.55 0.25
CA PHE A 90 -2.86 11.20 0.01
C PHE A 90 -4.33 11.04 0.45
N LYS A 91 -4.70 11.59 1.63
CA LYS A 91 -6.09 11.59 2.11
C LYS A 91 -7.05 12.28 1.14
N GLU A 92 -6.63 13.38 0.51
CA GLU A 92 -7.45 14.11 -0.46
C GLU A 92 -7.62 13.31 -1.77
N ARG A 93 -6.58 12.66 -2.27
CA ARG A 93 -6.65 11.80 -3.48
C ARG A 93 -7.49 10.54 -3.26
N PHE A 94 -7.37 9.91 -2.10
CA PHE A 94 -8.19 8.75 -1.74
C PHE A 94 -9.67 9.13 -1.58
N THR A 95 -9.97 10.27 -0.96
CA THR A 95 -11.35 10.77 -0.83
C THR A 95 -11.98 11.09 -2.19
N LEU A 96 -11.20 11.61 -3.15
CA LEU A 96 -11.67 11.86 -4.52
C LEU A 96 -11.93 10.56 -5.30
N PHE A 97 -11.10 9.55 -5.09
CA PHE A 97 -11.32 8.24 -5.72
C PHE A 97 -12.58 7.57 -5.18
N LEU A 98 -12.77 7.56 -3.85
CA LEU A 98 -13.97 7.02 -3.21
C LEU A 98 -15.25 7.79 -3.59
N SER A 99 -15.20 9.12 -3.69
CA SER A 99 -16.37 9.91 -4.10
C SER A 99 -16.74 9.71 -5.58
N SER A 100 -15.79 9.28 -6.43
CA SER A 100 -16.05 8.95 -7.83
C SER A 100 -16.73 7.59 -8.04
N MET A 101 -16.61 6.67 -7.06
CA MET A 101 -17.24 5.34 -7.09
C MET A 101 -18.68 5.33 -6.57
N GLY A 102 -19.23 6.49 -6.18
CA GLY A 102 -20.61 6.61 -5.73
C GLY A 102 -20.83 6.06 -4.33
N ILE A 103 -20.37 6.81 -3.33
CA ILE A 103 -21.01 6.87 -2.01
C ILE A 103 -21.54 8.29 -1.84
#